data_AF-A0A971PF04-F1
#
_entry.id   AF-A0A971PF04-F1
#
_cell.length_a   1.000
_cell.length_b   1.000
_cell.length_c   1.000
_cell.angle_alpha   90.00
_cell.angle_beta   90.00
_cell.angle_gamma   90.00
#
_symmetry.space_group_name_H-M   'P 1'
#
loop_
_entity.id
_entity.type
_entity.pdbx_description
1 polymer ?
#
loop_
_entity_poly.entity_id
_entity_poly.type
_entity_poly.pdbx_seq_one_letter_code
_entity_poly.pdbx_strand_id
1 'polypeptide(L)' 'MDAPKMQVKCSVTNCAYNKKKLCFADSLEVNAMGDGFADSSEGTCCSTFINE' A
#
# COMPACT_ATOMS: atom_id res chain seq x y z
N MET A 1 8.59 -3.31 -20.84
CA MET A 1 9.49 -3.67 -19.72
C MET A 1 8.60 -3.80 -18.51
N ASP A 2 8.14 -5.01 -18.18
CA ASP A 2 7.31 -5.24 -17.00
C ASP A 2 8.20 -5.16 -15.75
N ALA A 3 7.82 -4.32 -14.79
CA ALA A 3 8.50 -4.25 -13.51
C ALA A 3 8.36 -5.61 -12.78
N PRO A 4 9.36 -6.02 -11.98
CA PRO A 4 9.29 -7.26 -11.24
C PRO A 4 8.10 -7.25 -10.26
N LYS A 5 7.22 -8.25 -10.37
CA LYS A 5 6.12 -8.47 -9.43
C LYS A 5 6.68 -9.00 -8.11
N MET A 6 6.78 -8.12 -7.11
CA MET A 6 7.26 -8.47 -5.77
C MET A 6 6.08 -8.73 -4.83
N GLN A 7 6.11 -9.84 -4.09
CA GLN A 7 5.15 -10.08 -3.02
C GLN A 7 5.51 -9.22 -1.81
N VAL A 8 4.67 -8.23 -1.51
CA VAL A 8 4.88 -7.28 -0.40
C VAL A 8 4.14 -7.77 0.83
N LYS A 9 4.85 -7.88 1.96
CA LYS A 9 4.19 -8.12 3.26
C LYS A 9 3.28 -6.94 3.59
N CYS A 10 2.03 -7.23 3.90
CA CYS A 10 1.01 -6.22 4.16
C CYS A 10 0.34 -6.53 5.49
N SER A 11 0.65 -5.74 6.52
CA SER A 11 -0.02 -5.82 7.83
C SER A 11 -1.34 -5.05 7.86
N VAL A 12 -1.61 -4.21 6.84
CA VAL A 12 -2.78 -3.35 6.75
C VAL A 12 -4.03 -4.19 6.50
N THR A 13 -4.91 -4.27 7.50
CA THR A 13 -6.08 -5.15 7.49
C THR A 13 -7.17 -4.68 6.55
N ASN A 14 -7.26 -3.38 6.28
CA ASN A 14 -8.19 -2.77 5.33
C ASN A 14 -7.56 -2.53 3.94
N CYS A 15 -6.48 -3.23 3.60
CA CYS A 15 -5.98 -3.22 2.23
C CYS A 15 -6.83 -4.19 1.39
N ALA A 16 -7.41 -3.69 0.29
CA ALA A 16 -8.29 -4.47 -0.60
C ALA A 16 -7.60 -5.71 -1.19
N TYR A 17 -6.27 -5.69 -1.25
CA TYR A 17 -5.44 -6.76 -1.81
C TYR A 17 -4.72 -7.58 -0.73
N ASN A 18 -5.01 -7.35 0.54
CA ASN A 18 -4.44 -8.16 1.62
C ASN A 18 -5.03 -9.57 1.60
N LYS A 19 -4.18 -10.57 1.34
CA LYS A 19 -4.51 -11.97 1.57
C LYS A 19 -3.43 -12.59 2.44
N LYS A 20 -3.80 -13.04 3.64
CA LYS A 20 -2.88 -13.69 4.59
C LYS A 20 -1.61 -12.86 4.88
N LYS A 21 -1.76 -11.55 5.09
CA LYS A 21 -0.67 -10.60 5.36
C LYS A 21 0.29 -10.36 4.19
N LEU A 22 -0.16 -10.60 2.96
CA LEU A 22 0.56 -10.31 1.72
C LEU A 22 -0.35 -9.46 0.81
N CYS A 23 0.20 -8.41 0.20
CA CYS A 23 -0.50 -7.60 -0.79
C CYS A 23 -0.36 -8.24 -2.17
N PHE A 24 -1.49 -8.43 -2.85
CA PHE A 24 -1.56 -8.99 -4.21
C PHE A 24 -1.95 -7.95 -5.27
N ALA A 25 -1.81 -6.66 -4.97
CA ALA A 25 -2.01 -5.61 -5.96
C ALA A 25 -0.99 -5.79 -7.10
N ASP A 26 -1.42 -5.54 -8.33
CA ASP A 26 -0.52 -5.61 -9.50
C ASP A 26 0.52 -4.48 -9.49
N SER A 27 0.17 -3.35 -8.89
CA SER A 27 1.05 -2.22 -8.61
C SER A 27 0.85 -1.74 -7.17
N LEU A 28 1.96 -1.44 -6.48
CA LEU A 28 1.92 -0.81 -5.17
C LEU A 28 2.31 0.67 -5.32
N GLU A 29 1.35 1.56 -5.12
CA GLU A 29 1.58 3.00 -5.12
C GLU A 29 1.42 3.52 -3.69
N VAL A 30 2.42 4.28 -3.25
CA VAL A 30 2.47 4.91 -1.93
C VAL A 30 2.52 6.43 -2.14
N ASN A 31 1.57 7.14 -1.55
CA ASN A 31 1.40 8.57 -1.65
C ASN A 31 1.52 9.24 -0.27
N ALA A 32 1.74 10.55 -0.25
CA ALA A 32 1.58 11.33 0.98
C ALA A 32 0.12 11.30 1.46
N MET A 33 -0.07 11.35 2.78
CA MET A 33 -1.36 11.45 3.44
C MET A 33 -1.37 12.67 4.37
N GLY A 34 -2.47 13.43 4.38
CA GLY A 34 -2.63 14.58 5.26
C GLY A 34 -2.01 15.86 4.67
N ASP A 35 -0.88 16.28 5.20
CA ASP A 35 -0.23 17.58 4.93
C ASP A 35 0.49 17.66 3.57
N GLY A 36 0.53 16.56 2.83
CA GLY A 36 1.17 16.46 1.51
C GLY A 36 2.64 16.06 1.57
N PHE A 37 3.20 15.76 2.75
CA PHE A 37 4.57 15.29 2.91
C PHE A 37 4.61 13.80 3.29
N ALA A 38 5.62 13.09 2.79
CA ALA A 38 5.79 11.64 3.00
C ALA A 38 7.11 11.34 3.73
N ASP A 39 7.44 12.17 4.74
CA ASP A 39 8.71 12.08 5.48
C ASP A 39 8.68 11.04 6.60
N SER A 40 7.51 10.49 6.92
CA SER A 40 7.32 9.43 7.89
C SER A 40 6.33 8.38 7.38
N SER A 41 6.37 7.18 7.95
CA SER A 41 5.40 6.14 7.62
C SER A 41 3.97 6.55 7.94
N GLU A 42 3.77 7.37 8.97
CA GLU A 42 2.44 7.88 9.36
C GLU A 42 1.89 8.90 8.34
N GLY A 43 2.77 9.65 7.67
CA GLY A 43 2.43 10.56 6.57
C GLY A 43 2.30 9.87 5.21
N THR A 44 2.32 8.53 5.16
CA THR A 44 2.21 7.78 3.89
C THR A 44 0.96 6.90 3.85
N CYS A 45 0.37 6.74 2.68
CA CYS A 45 -0.78 5.88 2.45
C CYS A 45 -0.69 5.15 1.12
N CYS A 46 -1.11 3.88 1.08
CA CYS A 46 -1.23 3.15 -0.18
C CYS A 46 -2.62 3.37 -0.80
N SER A 47 -2.70 3.50 -2.11
CA SER A 47 -3.98 3.58 -2.84
C SER A 47 -4.83 2.30 -2.75
N THR A 48 -4.30 1.24 -2.14
CA THR A 48 -4.97 -0.03 -1.89
C THR A 48 -5.85 -0.03 -0.64
N PHE A 49 -5.81 1.02 0.18
CA PHE A 49 -6.61 1.10 1.41
C PHE A 49 -8.08 1.34 1.04
N ILE A 50 -8.98 0.58 1.65
CA ILE A 50 -10.43 0.78 1.53
C ILE A 50 -11.00 1.24 2.87
N ASN A 51 -11.96 2.16 2.81
CA ASN A 51 -12.72 2.58 3.99
C ASN A 51 -13.71 1.48 4.37
N GLU A 52 -13.89 1.25 5.68
CA GLU A 52 -14.99 0.45 6.21
C GLU A 52 -16.32 1.21 6.14
#